data_AF-A0A7K3PXA3-F1
#
_entry.id   AF-A0A7K3PXA3-F1
#
_cell.length_a   1.000
_cell.length_b   1.000
_cell.length_c   1.000
_cell.angle_alpha   90.00
_cell.angle_beta   90.00
_cell.angle_gamma   90.00
#
_symmetry.space_group_name_H-M   'P 1'
#
loop_
_entity.id
_entity.type
_entity.pdbx_description
1 polymer ?
#
loop_
_entity_poly.entity_id
_entity_poly.type
_entity_poly.pdbx_seq_one_letter_code
_entity_poly.pdbx_strand_id
1 'polypeptide(L)'
;APAGGGQSRTAAPGPGSAPAATRASAPSAPAAAAPAPAPVAAPGVDPRSLWPNILEAVKNRRRFTWILLSQNAQVTGFDGTSLQLGFVNAGARDNFVSSGSEDVLRQALAEQFNVQWKIDAVVDPSGGSAPPPAGP
;
A
#
# COMPACT_ATOMS: atom_id res chain seq x y z
N ALA A 1 24.03 -64.52 -1.32
CA ALA A 1 25.47 -64.70 -1.54
C ALA A 1 26.22 -63.49 -0.94
N PRO A 2 27.40 -63.71 -0.35
CA PRO A 2 28.05 -62.81 0.61
C PRO A 2 29.12 -61.90 -0.02
N ALA A 3 29.68 -61.04 0.84
CA ALA A 3 31.06 -60.53 0.88
C ALA A 3 31.57 -59.73 -0.34
N GLY A 4 32.00 -58.47 -0.16
CA GLY A 4 33.35 -58.14 0.32
C GLY A 4 34.21 -57.82 -0.91
N GLY A 5 34.93 -56.72 -1.07
CA GLY A 5 35.62 -55.86 -0.12
C GLY A 5 36.99 -55.57 -0.74
N GLY A 6 37.44 -54.31 -0.69
CA GLY A 6 38.85 -53.94 -0.89
C GLY A 6 39.15 -53.12 -2.15
N GLN A 7 40.11 -52.17 -2.17
CA GLN A 7 41.18 -51.91 -1.21
C GLN A 7 41.75 -50.48 -1.40
N SER A 8 42.08 -49.85 -0.27
CA SER A 8 43.32 -49.09 0.00
C SER A 8 43.66 -47.82 -0.81
N ARG A 9 43.69 -46.66 -0.12
CA ARG A 9 44.97 -46.02 0.29
C ARG A 9 44.79 -44.85 1.26
N THR A 10 45.52 -44.96 2.38
CA THR A 10 46.27 -43.95 3.17
C THR A 10 45.85 -42.47 3.14
N ALA A 11 45.69 -41.87 4.33
CA ALA A 11 46.52 -40.76 4.83
C ALA A 11 45.87 -40.11 6.08
N ALA A 12 46.50 -40.31 7.25
CA ALA A 12 46.55 -39.28 8.29
C ALA A 12 47.54 -38.19 7.81
N PRO A 13 47.42 -36.89 8.15
CA PRO A 13 47.26 -36.39 9.52
C PRO A 13 46.32 -35.18 9.68
N GLY A 14 45.89 -34.93 10.92
CA GLY A 14 45.68 -33.56 11.42
C GLY A 14 46.76 -33.26 12.48
N PRO A 15 46.76 -32.10 13.15
CA PRO A 15 46.11 -30.82 12.86
C PRO A 15 47.15 -29.67 12.77
N GLY A 16 46.79 -28.51 12.21
CA GLY A 16 47.72 -27.38 12.14
C GLY A 16 47.11 -26.09 11.60
N SER A 17 46.54 -25.33 12.52
CA SER A 17 45.98 -23.98 12.44
C SER A 17 46.54 -23.02 11.38
N ALA A 18 45.63 -22.33 10.67
CA ALA A 18 45.83 -20.94 10.27
C ALA A 18 44.47 -20.19 10.40
N PRO A 19 44.42 -19.07 11.14
CA PRO A 19 43.18 -18.38 11.45
C PRO A 19 42.61 -17.68 10.22
N ALA A 20 41.29 -17.75 10.14
CA ALA A 20 40.47 -17.09 9.13
C ALA A 20 40.74 -15.59 9.10
N ALA A 21 40.91 -15.07 7.88
CA ALA A 21 40.88 -13.65 7.61
C ALA A 21 39.61 -13.03 8.25
N THR A 22 39.82 -12.12 9.19
CA THR A 22 38.79 -11.18 9.65
C THR A 22 38.23 -10.45 8.44
N ARG A 23 37.09 -10.91 7.95
CA ARG A 23 36.23 -10.10 7.09
C ARG A 23 35.63 -9.04 8.00
N ALA A 24 36.02 -7.81 7.76
CA ALA A 24 35.36 -6.64 8.33
C ALA A 24 33.88 -6.70 7.94
N SER A 25 33.02 -7.10 8.88
CA SER A 25 31.59 -6.86 8.79
C SER A 25 31.38 -5.35 8.94
N ALA A 26 31.35 -4.64 7.81
CA ALA A 26 30.76 -3.31 7.78
C ALA A 26 29.28 -3.45 8.16
N PRO A 27 28.76 -2.66 9.09
CA PRO A 27 27.32 -2.66 9.35
C PRO A 27 26.62 -2.20 8.07
N SER A 28 25.77 -3.06 7.53
CA SER A 28 24.78 -2.66 6.54
C SER A 28 23.92 -1.57 7.18
N ALA A 29 24.22 -0.32 6.84
CA ALA A 29 23.33 0.79 7.11
C ALA A 29 21.96 0.42 6.53
N PRO A 30 20.85 0.63 7.24
CA PRO A 30 19.55 0.52 6.62
C PRO A 30 19.56 1.51 5.46
N ALA A 31 19.30 1.00 4.25
CA ALA A 31 18.94 1.84 3.13
C ALA A 31 17.65 2.57 3.54
N ALA A 32 17.80 3.76 4.11
CA ALA A 32 16.72 4.71 4.25
C ALA A 32 16.29 4.99 2.81
N ALA A 33 15.13 4.42 2.46
CA ALA A 33 14.47 4.62 1.20
C ALA A 33 14.50 6.12 0.89
N ALA A 34 15.19 6.47 -0.20
CA ALA A 34 15.08 7.80 -0.78
C ALA A 34 13.58 8.06 -0.98
N PRO A 35 13.03 9.20 -0.52
CA PRO A 35 11.69 9.58 -0.90
C PRO A 35 11.65 9.64 -2.42
N ALA A 36 10.82 8.79 -3.03
CA ALA A 36 10.60 8.81 -4.45
C ALA A 36 10.26 10.25 -4.87
N PRO A 37 10.79 10.76 -5.99
CA PRO A 37 10.41 12.08 -6.48
C PRO A 37 8.90 12.07 -6.70
N ALA A 38 8.18 12.83 -5.87
CA ALA A 38 6.77 13.09 -6.09
C ALA A 38 6.63 13.65 -7.52
N PRO A 39 5.76 13.09 -8.37
CA PRO A 39 5.54 13.65 -9.68
C PRO A 39 5.10 15.10 -9.49
N VAL A 40 5.75 16.00 -10.22
CA VAL A 40 5.42 17.43 -10.25
C VAL A 40 3.95 17.57 -10.66
N ALA A 41 3.09 17.78 -9.68
CA ALA A 41 1.66 17.90 -9.90
C ALA A 41 1.40 19.09 -10.83
N ALA A 42 0.62 18.83 -11.88
CA ALA A 42 0.08 19.86 -12.74
C ALA A 42 -0.56 20.97 -11.90
N PRO A 43 -0.47 22.24 -12.32
CA PRO A 43 -1.06 23.34 -11.56
C PRO A 43 -2.57 23.14 -11.37
N GLY A 44 -3.00 23.05 -10.10
CA GLY A 44 -4.05 23.94 -9.62
C GLY A 44 -5.41 23.38 -9.23
N VAL A 45 -5.57 22.08 -8.95
CA VAL A 45 -6.80 21.59 -8.32
C VAL A 45 -6.46 20.78 -7.08
N ASP A 46 -6.70 21.39 -5.92
CA ASP A 46 -6.62 20.71 -4.63
C ASP A 46 -7.97 20.02 -4.34
N PRO A 47 -8.04 18.68 -4.34
CA PRO A 47 -9.28 17.97 -4.15
C PRO A 47 -9.80 18.04 -2.72
N ARG A 48 -8.97 18.35 -1.73
CA ARG A 48 -9.44 18.60 -0.36
C ARG A 48 -10.28 19.87 -0.30
N SER A 49 -9.88 20.91 -1.02
CA SER A 49 -10.64 22.15 -1.17
C SER A 49 -11.92 21.94 -2.00
N LEU A 50 -11.88 21.06 -3.00
CA LEU A 50 -13.08 20.69 -3.79
C LEU A 50 -13.98 19.67 -3.12
N TRP A 51 -13.50 18.93 -2.11
CA TRP A 51 -14.23 17.85 -1.45
C TRP A 51 -15.65 18.23 -1.01
N PRO A 52 -15.92 19.39 -0.35
CA PRO A 52 -17.28 19.79 -0.05
C PRO A 52 -18.16 19.91 -1.31
N ASN A 53 -17.65 20.52 -2.39
CA ASN A 53 -18.38 20.64 -3.66
C ASN A 53 -18.62 19.27 -4.31
N ILE A 54 -17.65 18.36 -4.24
CA ILE A 54 -17.77 16.98 -4.74
C ILE A 54 -18.87 16.24 -3.97
N LEU A 55 -18.89 16.36 -2.64
CA LEU A 55 -19.94 15.79 -1.80
C LEU A 55 -21.32 16.33 -2.18
N GLU A 56 -21.45 17.63 -2.47
CA GLU A 56 -22.71 18.21 -2.93
C GLU A 56 -23.15 17.66 -4.30
N ALA A 57 -22.24 17.51 -5.25
CA ALA A 57 -22.54 16.89 -6.55
C ALA A 57 -23.01 15.42 -6.38
N VAL A 58 -22.32 14.66 -5.53
CA VAL A 58 -22.70 13.28 -5.20
C VAL A 58 -24.04 13.22 -4.48
N LYS A 59 -24.34 14.16 -3.57
CA LYS A 59 -25.62 14.23 -2.87
C LYS A 59 -26.79 14.40 -3.83
N ASN A 60 -26.65 15.25 -4.85
CA ASN A 60 -27.67 15.44 -5.89
C ASN A 60 -27.87 14.18 -6.76
N ARG A 61 -26.84 13.33 -6.87
CA ARG A 61 -26.90 12.05 -7.59
C ARG A 61 -27.47 10.90 -6.76
N ARG A 62 -26.87 10.65 -5.60
CA ARG A 62 -27.19 9.49 -4.74
C ARG A 62 -26.88 9.78 -3.28
N ARG A 63 -27.94 9.91 -2.49
CA ARG A 63 -27.85 10.24 -1.06
C ARG A 63 -27.11 9.19 -0.23
N PHE A 64 -27.26 7.89 -0.54
CA PHE A 64 -26.54 6.82 0.14
C PHE A 64 -25.02 6.96 -0.01
N THR A 65 -24.53 7.20 -1.22
CA THR A 65 -23.10 7.39 -1.49
C THR A 65 -22.58 8.64 -0.80
N TRP A 66 -23.34 9.74 -0.78
CA TRP A 66 -22.98 10.94 -0.02
C TRP A 66 -22.86 10.67 1.48
N ILE A 67 -23.82 9.95 2.07
CA ILE A 67 -23.84 9.57 3.49
C ILE A 67 -22.63 8.69 3.85
N LEU A 68 -22.28 7.74 2.97
CA LEU A 68 -21.14 6.87 3.16
C LEU A 68 -19.83 7.66 3.11
N LEU A 69 -19.66 8.52 2.11
CA LEU A 69 -18.47 9.33 1.93
C LEU A 69 -18.30 10.39 3.02
N SER A 70 -19.34 11.16 3.34
CA SER A 70 -19.23 12.26 4.30
C SER A 70 -18.99 11.80 5.73
N GLN A 71 -19.47 10.61 6.09
CA GLN A 71 -19.30 10.07 7.45
C GLN A 71 -18.09 9.16 7.60
N ASN A 72 -17.70 8.43 6.56
CA ASN A 72 -16.71 7.37 6.68
C ASN A 72 -15.49 7.56 5.78
N ALA A 73 -15.47 8.55 4.89
CA ALA A 73 -14.39 8.77 3.93
C ALA A 73 -13.84 10.20 3.97
N GLN A 74 -12.55 10.33 3.68
CA GLN A 74 -11.86 11.61 3.58
C GLN A 74 -10.79 11.55 2.49
N VAL A 75 -10.49 12.69 1.87
CA VAL A 75 -9.42 12.77 0.87
C VAL A 75 -8.07 12.71 1.59
N THR A 76 -7.36 11.59 1.41
CA THR A 76 -6.04 11.36 1.99
C THR A 76 -4.92 11.87 1.10
N GLY A 77 -5.12 11.81 -0.21
CA GLY A 77 -4.12 12.23 -1.20
C GLY A 77 -4.69 12.36 -2.60
N PHE A 78 -3.91 12.98 -3.48
CA PHE A 78 -4.21 13.08 -4.89
C PHE A 78 -2.95 13.29 -5.71
N ASP A 79 -2.85 12.55 -6.81
CA ASP A 79 -1.68 12.51 -7.69
C ASP A 79 -1.94 13.19 -9.05
N GLY A 80 -2.97 14.04 -9.16
CA GLY A 80 -3.35 14.67 -10.44
C GLY A 80 -4.25 13.80 -11.33
N THR A 81 -4.17 12.48 -11.20
CA THR A 81 -4.99 11.52 -11.98
C THR A 81 -5.75 10.52 -11.12
N SER A 82 -5.39 10.39 -9.85
CA SER A 82 -5.97 9.41 -8.92
C SER A 82 -6.29 10.08 -7.59
N LEU A 83 -7.56 10.05 -7.19
CA LEU A 83 -8.08 10.55 -5.92
C LEU A 83 -8.05 9.43 -4.89
N GLN A 84 -7.23 9.61 -3.85
CA GLN A 84 -7.19 8.70 -2.72
C GLN A 84 -8.22 9.09 -1.67
N LEU A 85 -9.09 8.13 -1.37
CA LEU A 85 -10.10 8.21 -0.32
C LEU A 85 -9.72 7.26 0.81
N GLY A 86 -9.39 7.83 1.95
CA GLY A 86 -9.20 7.10 3.20
C GLY A 86 -10.52 6.85 3.87
N PHE A 87 -10.85 5.59 4.08
CA PHE A 87 -11.98 5.15 4.87
C PHE A 87 -11.56 4.88 6.31
N VAL A 88 -12.43 5.20 7.27
CA VAL A 88 -12.18 4.99 8.71
C VAL A 88 -11.95 3.54 9.09
N ASN A 89 -12.48 2.58 8.31
CA ASN A 89 -12.26 1.15 8.49
C ASN A 89 -12.50 0.38 7.18
N ALA A 90 -12.10 -0.89 7.16
CA ALA A 90 -12.27 -1.77 6.01
C ALA A 90 -13.74 -2.03 5.64
N GLY A 91 -14.67 -2.03 6.60
CA GLY A 91 -16.08 -2.25 6.35
C GLY A 91 -16.73 -1.12 5.54
N ALA A 92 -16.37 0.13 5.82
CA ALA A 92 -16.85 1.27 5.04
C ALA A 92 -16.27 1.27 3.61
N ARG A 93 -14.99 0.89 3.46
CA ARG A 93 -14.35 0.70 2.16
C ARG A 93 -15.02 -0.41 1.35
N ASP A 94 -15.25 -1.56 1.94
CA ASP A 94 -15.92 -2.69 1.29
C ASP A 94 -17.33 -2.30 0.84
N ASN A 95 -18.10 -1.63 1.71
CA ASN A 95 -19.44 -1.16 1.38
C ASN A 95 -19.41 -0.14 0.22
N PHE A 96 -18.39 0.71 0.13
CA PHE A 96 -18.22 1.66 -0.99
C PHE A 96 -18.00 0.95 -2.32
N VAL A 97 -17.11 -0.04 -2.35
CA VAL A 97 -16.76 -0.81 -3.56
C VAL A 97 -17.93 -1.72 -3.96
N SER A 98 -18.46 -2.50 -3.02
CA SER A 98 -19.55 -3.45 -3.23
C SER A 98 -20.86 -2.76 -3.66
N SER A 99 -21.15 -1.56 -3.13
CA SER A 99 -22.37 -0.80 -3.48
C SER A 99 -22.30 -0.07 -4.83
N GLY A 100 -21.19 -0.16 -5.56
CA GLY A 100 -20.96 0.61 -6.80
C GLY A 100 -20.90 2.12 -6.59
N SER A 101 -20.60 2.58 -5.38
CA SER A 101 -20.53 4.01 -5.05
C SER A 101 -19.36 4.72 -5.72
N GLU A 102 -18.32 3.96 -6.08
CA GLU A 102 -17.18 4.43 -6.86
C GLU A 102 -17.62 4.99 -8.23
N ASP A 103 -18.48 4.28 -8.95
CA ASP A 103 -18.94 4.71 -10.27
C ASP A 103 -19.75 6.00 -10.18
N VAL A 104 -20.63 6.10 -9.17
CA VAL A 104 -21.42 7.32 -8.90
C VAL A 104 -20.51 8.52 -8.64
N LEU A 105 -19.45 8.33 -7.85
CA LEU A 105 -18.46 9.37 -7.57
C LEU A 105 -17.69 9.76 -8.84
N ARG A 106 -17.16 8.78 -9.59
CA ARG A 106 -16.43 9.03 -10.85
C ARG A 106 -17.30 9.78 -11.85
N GLN A 107 -18.53 9.34 -12.02
CA GLN A 107 -19.52 10.00 -12.87
C GLN A 107 -19.80 11.43 -12.38
N ALA A 108 -19.86 11.68 -11.07
CA ALA A 108 -20.16 13.03 -10.54
C ALA A 108 -19.00 13.99 -10.81
N LEU A 109 -17.77 13.49 -10.69
CA LEU A 109 -16.55 14.21 -11.06
C LEU A 109 -16.50 14.53 -12.55
N ALA A 110 -16.84 13.55 -13.40
CA ALA A 110 -16.86 13.74 -14.85
C ALA A 110 -17.92 14.75 -15.31
N GLU A 111 -19.13 14.71 -14.75
CA GLU A 111 -20.20 15.61 -15.17
C GLU A 111 -20.07 17.02 -14.59
N GLN A 112 -19.72 17.16 -13.30
CA GLN A 112 -19.71 18.46 -12.63
C GLN A 112 -18.40 19.22 -12.80
N PHE A 113 -17.29 18.49 -12.88
CA PHE A 113 -15.94 19.07 -12.92
C PHE A 113 -15.21 18.77 -14.24
N ASN A 114 -15.80 17.99 -15.15
CA ASN A 114 -15.15 17.54 -16.39
C ASN A 114 -13.81 16.83 -16.16
N VAL A 115 -13.64 16.18 -15.00
CA VAL A 115 -12.43 15.44 -14.65
C VAL A 115 -12.67 13.94 -14.63
N GLN A 116 -11.71 13.18 -15.17
CA GLN A 116 -11.75 11.72 -15.20
C GLN A 116 -10.68 11.16 -14.25
N TRP A 117 -10.89 11.35 -12.95
CA TRP A 117 -9.98 10.82 -11.94
C TRP A 117 -10.29 9.37 -11.61
N LYS A 118 -9.24 8.58 -11.40
CA LYS A 118 -9.35 7.26 -10.79
C LYS A 118 -9.66 7.42 -9.31
N ILE A 119 -10.46 6.52 -8.76
CA ILE A 119 -10.76 6.50 -7.33
C ILE A 119 -9.94 5.38 -6.70
N ASP A 120 -9.11 5.72 -5.73
CA ASP A 120 -8.32 4.75 -4.96
C ASP A 120 -8.85 4.74 -3.52
N ALA A 121 -9.59 3.69 -3.18
CA ALA A 121 -10.15 3.53 -1.85
C ALA A 121 -9.13 2.82 -0.95
N VAL A 122 -8.61 3.54 0.04
CA VAL A 122 -7.66 3.03 1.04
C VAL A 122 -8.30 3.03 2.42
N VAL A 123 -7.82 2.19 3.34
CA VAL A 123 -8.23 2.25 4.75
C VAL A 123 -7.19 3.08 5.49
N ASP A 124 -7.63 4.05 6.28
CA ASP A 124 -6.71 4.85 7.10
C ASP A 124 -5.97 3.93 8.10
N PRO A 125 -4.62 3.90 8.06
CA PRO A 125 -3.84 2.99 8.91
C PRO A 125 -3.92 3.34 10.40
N SER A 126 -4.39 4.54 10.75
CA SER A 126 -4.61 4.97 12.13
C SER A 126 -5.87 4.37 12.75
N GLY A 127 -6.81 3.86 11.93
CA GLY A 127 -8.10 3.31 12.36
C GLY A 127 -8.15 1.79 12.58
N GLY A 128 -7.07 1.05 12.26
CA GLY A 128 -7.12 -0.41 12.41
C GLY A 128 -5.95 -1.15 11.79
N SER A 129 -4.76 -0.98 12.36
CA SER A 129 -3.72 -2.01 12.24
C SER A 129 -3.93 -3.03 13.35
N ALA A 130 -4.70 -4.08 13.08
CA ALA A 130 -4.47 -5.32 13.81
C ALA A 130 -3.08 -5.81 13.40
N PRO A 131 -2.11 -5.98 14.33
CA PRO A 131 -0.83 -6.56 13.98
C PRO A 131 -1.05 -7.97 13.41
N PRO A 132 -0.22 -8.43 12.44
CA PRO A 132 -0.29 -9.81 11.99
C PRO A 132 -0.13 -10.73 13.20
N PRO A 133 -0.87 -11.86 13.29
CA PRO A 133 -0.68 -12.79 14.38
C PRO A 133 0.77 -13.28 14.32
N ALA A 134 1.55 -12.93 15.34
CA ALA A 134 2.82 -13.59 15.60
C ALA A 134 2.50 -15.07 15.85
N GLY A 135 2.85 -15.91 14.88
CA GLY A 135 2.73 -17.36 14.99
C GLY A 135 3.71 -17.95 16.02
N PRO A 136 3.49 -19.21 16.42
CA PRO A 136 3.94 -19.82 17.69
C PRO A 136 5.46 -19.88 17.90
#